data_AF-K1TJV5-F1
#
_entry.id   AF-K1TJV5-F1
#
_cell.length_a   1.000
_cell.length_b   1.000
_cell.length_c   1.000
_cell.angle_alpha   90.00
_cell.angle_beta   90.00
_cell.angle_gamma   90.00
#
_symmetry.space_group_name_H-M   'P 1'
#
loop_
_entity.id
_entity.type
_entity.pdbx_description
1 polymer ?
#
loop_
_entity_poly.entity_id
_entity_poly.type
_entity_poly.pdbx_seq_one_letter_code
_entity_poly.pdbx_strand_id
1 'polypeptide(L)'
;KRIVVRGCDENDKDALRWCVAKPDKRKSRKMSCKPFATLVYQKMGWDSECRYKMLGYRITFEGETLYVFDLLVPEIFHEGQRKKNAVDSQDNAASTKPVNSRKGFYLDDIVGTFGVPVEEHRKESEVKQMDGYVSMGILTGKIAPEAGKD
;
A
#
# COMPACT_ATOMS: atom_id res chain seq x y z
N LYS A 1 8.21 4.69 12.60
CA LYS A 1 8.88 3.48 13.15
C LYS A 1 9.15 2.54 11.99
N ARG A 2 10.35 1.96 11.87
CA ARG A 2 10.72 1.11 10.72
C ARG A 2 11.39 -0.18 11.22
N ILE A 3 11.22 -1.25 10.47
CA ILE A 3 12.00 -2.50 10.62
C ILE A 3 12.94 -2.60 9.43
N VAL A 4 14.19 -2.97 9.70
CA VAL A 4 15.22 -3.19 8.68
C VAL A 4 15.68 -4.62 8.78
N VAL A 5 15.72 -5.31 7.64
CA VAL A 5 16.32 -6.64 7.52
C VAL A 5 17.61 -6.48 6.73
N ARG A 6 18.72 -6.90 7.36
CA ARG A 6 20.06 -6.89 6.78
C ARG A 6 20.49 -8.29 6.36
N GLY A 7 21.43 -8.35 5.42
CA GLY A 7 22.18 -9.57 5.16
C GLY A 7 22.98 -10.01 6.40
N CYS A 8 23.21 -11.31 6.50
CA CYS A 8 24.08 -11.92 7.48
C CYS A 8 24.85 -13.06 6.80
N ASP A 9 26.00 -13.42 7.36
CA ASP A 9 26.79 -14.53 6.89
C ASP A 9 26.19 -15.86 7.37
N GLU A 10 26.50 -16.95 6.66
CA GLU A 10 25.94 -18.28 6.96
C GLU A 10 26.33 -18.78 8.37
N ASN A 11 27.45 -18.30 8.90
CA ASN A 11 27.97 -18.68 10.21
C ASN A 11 27.54 -17.72 11.34
N ASP A 12 26.81 -16.66 11.03
CA ASP A 12 26.36 -15.72 12.04
C ASP A 12 25.34 -16.39 12.98
N LYS A 13 25.42 -16.02 14.27
CA LYS A 13 24.44 -16.44 15.25
C LYS A 13 23.07 -15.87 14.84
N ASP A 14 22.08 -16.75 14.75
CA ASP A 14 20.71 -16.44 14.30
C ASP A 14 20.56 -16.17 12.78
N ALA A 15 21.56 -16.55 11.97
CA ALA A 15 21.45 -16.51 10.52
C ALA A 15 20.28 -17.37 10.02
N LEU A 16 19.39 -16.76 9.23
CA LEU A 16 18.18 -17.41 8.75
C LEU A 16 18.02 -17.23 7.25
N ARG A 17 18.01 -18.36 6.52
CA ARG A 17 17.82 -18.35 5.07
C ARG A 17 16.38 -17.95 4.71
N TRP A 18 16.23 -16.75 4.13
CA TRP A 18 14.93 -16.18 3.72
C TRP A 18 14.48 -16.60 2.31
N CYS A 19 15.30 -17.28 1.53
CA CYS A 19 14.90 -17.84 0.24
C CYS A 19 14.88 -19.37 0.24
N VAL A 20 14.00 -19.94 -0.57
CA VAL A 20 14.08 -21.33 -1.01
C VAL A 20 14.87 -21.31 -2.31
N ALA A 21 16.06 -21.90 -2.30
CA ALA A 21 16.92 -22.06 -3.46
C ALA A 21 16.67 -23.45 -4.06
N LYS A 22 16.01 -23.50 -5.21
CA LYS A 22 16.01 -24.68 -6.11
C LYS A 22 16.88 -24.35 -7.32
N PRO A 23 17.50 -25.34 -7.98
CA PRO A 23 18.42 -25.10 -9.10
C PRO A 23 17.80 -24.23 -10.21
N ASP A 24 16.50 -24.38 -10.45
CA ASP A 24 15.76 -23.68 -11.51
C ASP A 24 15.01 -22.42 -11.02
N LYS A 25 14.70 -22.30 -9.72
CA LYS A 25 13.84 -21.22 -9.19
C LYS A 25 14.25 -20.75 -7.80
N ARG A 26 14.32 -19.42 -7.64
CA ARG A 26 14.43 -18.74 -6.35
C ARG A 26 13.07 -18.17 -5.95
N LYS A 27 12.58 -18.53 -4.76
CA LYS A 27 11.36 -17.95 -4.17
C LYS A 27 11.63 -17.50 -2.75
N SER A 28 11.07 -16.36 -2.35
CA SER A 28 11.11 -15.94 -0.94
C SER A 28 10.30 -16.91 -0.09
N ARG A 29 10.88 -17.34 1.03
CA ARG A 29 10.24 -18.22 1.99
C ARG A 29 9.29 -17.41 2.87
N LYS A 30 8.08 -17.96 3.12
CA LYS A 30 7.22 -17.43 4.18
C LYS A 30 7.84 -17.75 5.54
N MET A 31 8.24 -16.72 6.27
CA MET A 31 8.75 -16.84 7.63
C MET A 31 7.63 -16.52 8.61
N SER A 32 7.52 -17.30 9.68
CA SER A 32 6.58 -17.07 10.77
C SER A 32 7.30 -17.14 12.10
N CYS A 33 7.24 -16.06 12.87
CA CYS A 33 7.76 -16.02 14.24
C CYS A 33 6.70 -15.36 15.13
N LYS A 34 5.97 -16.17 15.91
CA LYS A 34 4.88 -15.68 16.77
C LYS A 34 5.37 -14.72 17.85
N PRO A 35 6.45 -15.02 18.61
CA PRO A 35 6.94 -14.11 19.65
C PRO A 35 7.34 -12.74 19.11
N PHE A 36 8.04 -12.73 17.96
CA PHE A 36 8.40 -11.49 17.28
C PHE A 36 7.17 -10.68 16.86
N ALA A 37 6.18 -11.34 16.24
CA ALA A 37 4.95 -10.68 15.82
C ALA A 37 4.19 -10.08 17.01
N THR A 38 4.04 -10.81 18.12
CA THR A 38 3.39 -10.30 19.34
C THR A 38 4.07 -9.04 19.85
N LEU A 39 5.41 -9.00 19.88
CA LEU A 39 6.17 -7.84 20.33
C LEU A 39 5.97 -6.63 19.40
N VAL A 40 5.90 -6.87 18.08
CA VAL A 40 5.59 -5.80 17.12
C VAL A 40 4.19 -5.24 17.36
N TYR A 41 3.18 -6.09 17.54
CA TYR A 41 1.80 -5.66 17.82
C TYR A 41 1.74 -4.80 19.09
N GLN A 42 2.37 -5.26 20.18
CA GLN A 42 2.44 -4.51 21.43
C GLN A 42 3.14 -3.15 21.27
N LYS A 43 4.29 -3.12 20.58
CA LYS A 43 5.08 -1.89 20.40
C LYS A 43 4.42 -0.87 19.46
N MET A 44 3.54 -1.34 18.58
CA MET A 44 2.79 -0.50 17.65
C MET A 44 1.39 -0.14 18.14
N GLY A 45 0.89 -0.79 19.21
CA GLY A 45 -0.49 -0.62 19.66
C GLY A 45 -1.50 -1.16 18.64
N TRP A 46 -1.11 -2.20 17.91
CA TRP A 46 -1.95 -2.82 16.89
C TRP A 46 -2.95 -3.78 17.51
N ASP A 47 -4.14 -3.85 16.90
CA ASP A 47 -5.23 -4.72 17.31
C ASP A 47 -4.98 -6.16 16.85
N SER A 48 -5.07 -7.12 17.79
CA SER A 48 -4.95 -8.55 17.53
C SER A 48 -6.01 -9.13 16.59
N GLU A 49 -7.16 -8.48 16.44
CA GLU A 49 -8.21 -8.89 15.48
C GLU A 49 -7.91 -8.43 14.04
N CYS A 50 -6.93 -7.54 13.89
CA CYS A 50 -6.52 -7.00 12.61
C CYS A 50 -5.25 -7.70 12.08
N ARG A 51 -5.23 -7.85 10.76
CA ARG A 51 -4.07 -8.23 9.98
C ARG A 51 -3.47 -7.01 9.31
N TYR A 52 -2.19 -6.79 9.58
CA TYR A 52 -1.42 -5.70 9.03
C TYR A 52 -0.52 -6.24 7.92
N LYS A 53 -0.60 -5.63 6.74
CA LYS A 53 0.31 -5.91 5.62
C LYS A 53 1.11 -4.66 5.36
N MET A 54 2.42 -4.81 5.31
CA MET A 54 3.33 -3.71 5.00
C MET A 54 4.07 -4.01 3.72
N LEU A 55 4.29 -2.97 2.92
CA LEU A 55 5.19 -3.02 1.79
C LEU A 55 6.53 -2.47 2.22
N GLY A 56 7.59 -3.16 1.81
CA GLY A 56 8.96 -2.72 2.01
C GLY A 56 9.65 -2.49 0.69
N TYR A 57 10.76 -1.77 0.74
CA TYR A 57 11.60 -1.50 -0.42
C TYR A 57 13.05 -1.93 -0.15
N ARG A 58 13.74 -2.31 -1.22
CA ARG A 58 15.15 -2.71 -1.18
C ARG A 58 16.01 -1.48 -1.44
N ILE A 59 16.96 -1.22 -0.55
CA ILE A 59 17.99 -0.19 -0.74
C ILE A 59 19.38 -0.82 -0.68
N THR A 60 20.33 -0.16 -1.33
CA THR A 60 21.76 -0.46 -1.21
C THR A 60 22.41 0.70 -0.47
N PHE A 61 23.04 0.41 0.67
CA PHE A 61 23.72 1.40 1.51
C PHE A 61 25.09 0.84 1.89
N GLU A 62 26.16 1.60 1.64
CA GLU A 62 27.54 1.19 1.95
C GLU A 62 27.96 -0.19 1.38
N GLY A 63 27.36 -0.60 0.25
CA GLY A 63 27.61 -1.91 -0.35
C GLY A 63 26.76 -3.05 0.24
N GLU A 64 26.01 -2.80 1.32
CA GLU A 64 25.07 -3.74 1.90
C GLU A 64 23.66 -3.59 1.29
N THR A 65 22.97 -4.72 1.10
CA THR A 65 21.55 -4.71 0.69
C THR A 65 20.65 -4.77 1.91
N LEU A 66 19.82 -3.75 2.08
CA LEU A 66 18.86 -3.64 3.17
C LEU A 66 17.43 -3.71 2.64
N TYR A 67 16.56 -4.38 3.39
CA TYR A 67 15.12 -4.36 3.17
C TYR A 67 14.45 -3.56 4.27
N VAL A 68 13.84 -2.44 3.91
CA VAL A 68 13.24 -1.50 4.86
C VAL A 68 11.73 -1.58 4.76
N PHE A 69 11.07 -1.71 5.91
CA PHE A 69 9.62 -1.79 6.03
C PHE A 69 9.12 -0.67 6.95
N ASP A 70 8.17 0.13 6.47
CA ASP A 70 7.53 1.17 7.29
C ASP A 70 6.34 0.60 8.06
N LEU A 71 6.38 0.72 9.39
CA LEU A 71 5.34 0.23 10.28
C LEU A 71 4.21 1.26 10.48
N LEU A 72 4.40 2.50 10.05
CA LEU A 72 3.38 3.55 10.23
C LEU A 72 2.31 3.54 9.14
N VAL A 73 2.62 2.95 7.98
CA VAL A 73 1.71 2.91 6.84
C VAL A 73 1.37 1.46 6.48
N PRO A 74 0.75 0.68 7.39
CA PRO A 74 0.27 -0.65 7.04
C PRO A 74 -1.06 -0.57 6.28
N GLU A 75 -1.25 -1.48 5.33
CA GLU A 75 -2.59 -1.84 4.86
C GLU A 75 -3.26 -2.71 5.95
N ILE A 76 -4.39 -2.23 6.46
CA ILE A 76 -5.13 -2.88 7.55
C ILE A 76 -6.28 -3.70 6.98
N PHE A 77 -6.32 -4.98 7.36
CA PHE A 77 -7.38 -5.92 7.02
C PHE A 77 -7.98 -6.47 8.30
N HIS A 78 -9.29 -6.42 8.44
CA HIS A 78 -9.94 -7.10 9.55
C HIS A 78 -10.04 -8.60 9.22
N GLU A 79 -9.52 -9.47 10.08
CA GLU A 79 -9.80 -10.89 9.94
C GLU A 79 -11.16 -11.17 10.58
N GLY A 80 -12.12 -11.66 9.78
CA GLY A 80 -13.37 -12.14 10.35
C GLY A 80 -13.05 -13.23 11.37
N GLN A 81 -13.67 -13.15 12.56
CA GLN A 81 -13.49 -14.14 13.61
C GLN A 81 -13.67 -15.53 12.99
N ARG A 82 -12.58 -16.31 12.94
CA ARG A 82 -12.70 -17.72 12.61
C ARG A 82 -13.61 -18.28 13.69
N LYS A 83 -14.84 -18.68 13.32
CA LYS A 83 -15.73 -19.42 14.20
C LYS A 83 -14.90 -20.55 14.80
N LYS A 84 -14.46 -20.38 16.05
CA LYS A 84 -14.04 -21.52 16.88
C LYS A 84 -15.24 -22.44 16.86
N ASN A 85 -15.00 -23.70 16.52
CA ASN A 85 -16.03 -24.73 16.56
C ASN A 85 -16.80 -24.58 17.88
N ALA A 86 -18.11 -24.41 17.74
CA ALA A 86 -19.03 -24.15 18.82
C ALA A 86 -19.02 -25.32 19.81
N VAL A 87 -18.42 -25.11 20.97
CA VAL A 87 -18.92 -25.65 22.23
C VAL A 87 -18.68 -24.54 23.26
N ASP A 88 -19.78 -24.06 23.82
CA ASP A 88 -19.90 -23.19 24.99
C ASP A 88 -19.42 -21.75 24.86
N SER A 89 -20.35 -20.88 24.47
CA SER A 89 -20.90 -19.88 25.39
C SER A 89 -21.90 -19.00 24.65
N GLN A 90 -23.15 -19.11 25.08
CA GLN A 90 -24.20 -18.16 24.80
C GLN A 90 -23.85 -16.81 25.45
N ASP A 91 -24.35 -15.74 24.85
CA ASP A 91 -24.29 -14.33 25.29
C ASP A 91 -23.03 -13.54 24.88
N ASN A 92 -23.14 -12.85 23.74
CA ASN A 92 -23.10 -11.37 23.69
C ASN A 92 -23.47 -10.88 22.29
N ALA A 93 -24.67 -10.32 22.17
CA ALA A 93 -25.15 -9.61 21.01
C ALA A 93 -24.45 -8.25 20.90
N ALA A 94 -23.33 -8.21 20.18
CA ALA A 94 -22.70 -6.96 19.75
C ALA A 94 -22.31 -7.07 18.27
N SER A 95 -23.20 -6.56 17.41
CA SER A 95 -22.95 -6.08 16.05
C SER A 95 -21.84 -6.81 15.26
N THR A 96 -22.12 -8.02 14.79
CA THR A 96 -21.29 -8.68 13.76
C THR A 96 -21.50 -7.98 12.42
N LYS A 97 -20.83 -6.84 12.19
CA LYS A 97 -20.72 -6.27 10.85
C LYS A 97 -20.04 -7.32 9.96
N PRO A 98 -20.53 -7.62 8.75
CA PRO A 98 -19.89 -8.61 7.87
C PRO A 98 -18.50 -8.11 7.50
N VAL A 99 -17.48 -8.67 8.14
CA VAL A 99 -16.09 -8.30 7.93
C VAL A 99 -15.64 -8.84 6.58
N ASN A 100 -15.63 -7.97 5.56
CA ASN A 100 -15.10 -8.31 4.24
C ASN A 100 -13.57 -8.23 4.27
N SER A 101 -12.91 -9.36 4.47
CA SER A 101 -11.44 -9.49 4.52
C SER A 101 -10.72 -9.08 3.22
N ARG A 102 -11.45 -8.83 2.12
CA ARG A 102 -10.89 -8.37 0.83
C ARG A 102 -10.94 -6.85 0.66
N LYS A 103 -11.65 -6.11 1.51
CA LYS A 103 -11.73 -4.64 1.43
C LYS A 103 -10.73 -4.03 2.41
N GLY A 104 -9.68 -3.38 1.90
CA GLY A 104 -8.77 -2.58 2.73
C GLY A 104 -9.53 -1.45 3.42
N PHE A 105 -9.25 -1.23 4.70
CA PHE A 105 -9.87 -0.16 5.48
C PHE A 105 -8.96 1.07 5.49
N TYR A 106 -9.56 2.22 5.23
CA TYR A 106 -8.94 3.54 5.35
C TYR A 106 -9.55 4.23 6.57
N LEU A 107 -8.78 5.02 7.32
CA LEU A 107 -9.33 5.80 8.43
C LEU A 107 -10.39 6.78 7.90
N ASP A 108 -11.45 7.02 8.67
CA ASP A 108 -12.51 7.96 8.24
C ASP A 108 -11.94 9.38 8.01
N ASP A 109 -10.88 9.75 8.74
CA ASP A 109 -10.16 11.02 8.62
C ASP A 109 -9.48 11.24 7.26
N ILE A 110 -9.26 10.18 6.47
CA ILE A 110 -8.65 10.30 5.14
C ILE A 110 -9.68 10.28 4.00
N VAL A 111 -10.96 10.07 4.30
CA VAL A 111 -12.05 10.12 3.32
C VAL A 111 -12.22 11.55 2.82
N GLY A 112 -11.99 11.78 1.52
CA GLY A 112 -12.11 13.10 0.90
C GLY A 112 -10.84 13.96 0.90
N THR A 113 -9.73 13.45 1.44
CA THR A 113 -8.43 14.17 1.40
C THR A 113 -7.67 13.98 0.08
N PHE A 114 -8.02 12.96 -0.70
CA PHE A 114 -7.27 12.63 -1.92
C PHE A 114 -7.95 13.20 -3.16
N GLY A 115 -7.36 14.27 -3.69
CA GLY A 115 -7.73 14.87 -4.97
C GLY A 115 -9.06 15.64 -4.93
N VAL A 116 -9.27 16.42 -5.97
CA VAL A 116 -10.54 17.12 -6.21
C VAL A 116 -11.52 16.10 -6.84
N PRO A 117 -12.79 16.04 -6.40
CA PRO A 117 -13.79 15.15 -6.99
C PRO A 117 -13.82 15.22 -8.52
N VAL A 118 -14.08 14.09 -9.19
CA VAL A 118 -14.06 13.97 -10.65
C VAL A 118 -14.91 15.04 -11.35
N GLU A 119 -16.04 15.40 -10.73
CA GLU A 119 -16.94 16.44 -11.23
C GLU A 119 -16.31 17.84 -11.18
N GLU A 120 -15.61 18.19 -10.09
CA GLU A 120 -14.89 19.47 -9.98
C GLU A 120 -13.66 19.49 -10.89
N HIS A 121 -12.87 18.41 -10.93
CA HIS A 121 -11.72 18.32 -11.83
C HIS A 121 -12.14 18.48 -13.30
N ARG A 122 -13.29 17.90 -13.70
CA ARG A 122 -13.85 18.08 -15.04
C ARG A 122 -14.29 19.51 -15.30
N LYS A 123 -14.91 20.16 -14.33
CA LYS A 123 -15.34 21.57 -14.42
C LYS A 123 -14.16 22.54 -14.50
N GLU A 124 -13.07 22.27 -13.77
CA GLU A 124 -11.84 23.05 -13.82
C GLU A 124 -11.04 22.79 -15.11
N SER A 125 -11.06 21.56 -15.61
CA SER A 125 -10.46 21.19 -16.90
C SER A 125 -11.29 21.63 -18.10
N GLU A 126 -12.55 22.04 -17.90
CA GLU A 126 -13.41 22.54 -18.95
C GLU A 126 -12.92 23.92 -19.38
N VAL A 127 -12.13 23.94 -20.46
CA VAL A 127 -11.67 25.17 -21.09
C VAL A 127 -12.88 25.89 -21.65
N LYS A 128 -13.41 26.84 -20.88
CA LYS A 128 -14.43 27.76 -21.36
C LYS A 128 -13.79 28.67 -22.40
N GLN A 129 -14.25 28.56 -23.65
CA GLN A 129 -13.99 29.59 -24.65
C GLN A 129 -14.68 30.87 -24.16
N MET A 130 -13.92 31.71 -23.46
CA MET A 130 -14.35 33.08 -23.19
C MET A 130 -14.19 33.89 -24.47
N ASP A 131 -15.16 34.79 -24.66
CA ASP A 131 -15.37 35.62 -25.85
C ASP A 131 -14.09 36.36 -26.26
N GLY A 132 -13.30 35.73 -27.14
CA GLY A 132 -12.20 36.36 -27.86
C GLY A 132 -10.80 35.73 -27.78
N TYR A 133 -10.51 34.72 -26.95
CA TYR A 133 -9.16 34.12 -26.98
C TYR A 133 -9.12 32.62 -26.67
N VAL A 134 -9.09 31.81 -27.74
CA VAL A 134 -8.39 30.51 -27.77
C VAL A 134 -7.68 30.42 -29.13
N SER A 135 -6.38 30.74 -29.18
CA SER A 135 -5.59 30.56 -30.40
C SER A 135 -5.11 29.12 -30.53
N MET A 136 -5.66 28.40 -31.51
CA MET A 136 -5.33 27.01 -31.88
C MET A 136 -3.91 26.80 -32.45
N GLY A 137 -3.01 27.77 -32.35
CA GLY A 137 -1.62 27.66 -32.83
C GLY A 137 -0.70 26.81 -31.95
N ILE A 138 -1.12 26.43 -30.74
CA ILE A 138 -0.23 25.78 -29.75
C ILE A 138 -0.39 24.25 -29.74
N LEU A 139 -1.51 23.69 -30.24
CA LEU A 139 -1.82 22.28 -30.00
C LEU A 139 -1.35 21.29 -31.04
N THR A 140 -1.38 21.54 -32.36
CA THR A 140 -0.79 20.61 -33.34
C THR A 140 -0.97 21.11 -34.78
N GLY A 141 0.14 21.29 -35.52
CA GLY A 141 0.18 21.06 -36.97
C GLY A 141 0.38 22.26 -37.91
N LYS A 142 1.64 22.51 -38.26
CA LYS A 142 2.16 23.19 -39.48
C LYS A 142 1.87 24.68 -39.67
N ILE A 143 2.93 25.47 -39.52
CA ILE A 143 3.03 26.84 -40.00
C ILE A 143 3.40 26.80 -41.49
N ALA A 144 2.62 27.47 -42.33
CA ALA A 144 3.12 28.10 -43.54
C ALA A 144 2.37 29.43 -43.73
N PRO A 145 3.05 30.58 -43.75
CA PRO A 145 2.48 31.79 -44.31
C PRO A 145 2.69 31.73 -45.84
N GLU A 146 1.72 32.15 -46.64
CA GLU A 146 2.00 32.77 -47.94
C GLU A 146 0.76 33.52 -48.40
N ALA A 147 1.01 34.77 -48.75
CA ALA A 147 0.05 35.74 -49.24
C ALA A 147 -0.18 35.55 -50.75
N GLY A 148 -1.33 36.01 -51.25
CA GLY A 148 -1.48 36.34 -52.67
C GLY A 148 -2.89 36.24 -53.23
N LYS A 149 -3.46 37.43 -53.52
CA LYS A 149 -4.27 37.84 -54.71
C LYS A 149 -5.46 36.95 -55.14
N ASP A 150 -6.64 37.46 -55.45
CA ASP A 150 -7.04 38.73 -56.10
C ASP A 150 -8.26 39.39 -55.43
#